data_AF-A0A7C1HJF9-F1
#
_entry.id   AF-A0A7C1HJF9-F1
#
_cell.length_a   1.000
_cell.length_b   1.000
_cell.length_c   1.000
_cell.angle_alpha   90.00
_cell.angle_beta   90.00
_cell.angle_gamma   90.00
#
_symmetry.space_group_name_H-M   'P 1'
#
loop_
_entity.id
_entity.type
_entity.pdbx_description
1 polymer ?
#
loop_
_entity_poly.entity_id
_entity_poly.type
_entity_poly.pdbx_seq_one_letter_code
_entity_poly.pdbx_strand_id
1 'polypeptide(L)'
;MDFENSVVDSDLPISEILSWRNALDETGFYSRVSSVTIRKREGKRIIEFLERTETGSVRILLADKTENWKTLFEAVDEILSQPGMSGKNLVLDTTYTGRILVRVIP
;
A
#
# COMPACT_ATOMS: atom_id res chain seq x y z
N MET A 1 5.90 21.14 5.97
CA MET A 1 7.00 20.76 5.07
C MET A 1 6.42 20.68 3.68
N ASP A 2 6.94 21.45 2.73
CA ASP A 2 6.43 21.46 1.37
C ASP A 2 7.00 20.25 0.61
N PHE A 3 6.13 19.32 0.23
CA PHE A 3 6.54 18.03 -0.34
C PHE A 3 7.31 18.21 -1.65
N GLU A 4 6.89 19.16 -2.48
CA GLU A 4 7.53 19.42 -3.78
C GLU A 4 8.97 19.89 -3.60
N ASN A 5 9.23 20.72 -2.58
CA ASN A 5 10.58 21.21 -2.25
C ASN A 5 11.49 20.15 -1.61
N SER A 6 10.95 18.98 -1.25
CA SER A 6 11.73 17.85 -0.73
C SER A 6 12.11 16.81 -1.80
N VAL A 7 11.67 17.01 -3.04
CA VAL A 7 12.01 16.13 -4.17
C VAL A 7 13.21 16.70 -4.92
N VAL A 8 14.28 15.93 -5.03
CA VAL A 8 15.48 16.31 -5.79
C VAL A 8 15.37 15.89 -7.26
N ASP A 9 14.84 14.70 -7.52
CA ASP A 9 14.60 14.15 -8.85
C ASP A 9 13.49 13.09 -8.79
N SER A 10 12.70 12.91 -9.86
CA SER A 10 11.61 11.94 -9.92
C SER A 10 11.26 11.53 -11.35
N ASP A 11 11.28 10.23 -11.61
CA ASP A 11 10.77 9.63 -12.86
C ASP A 11 9.23 9.69 -13.00
N LEU A 12 8.54 10.02 -11.91
CA LEU A 12 7.08 10.08 -11.84
C LEU A 12 6.60 11.51 -11.58
N PRO A 13 5.45 11.91 -12.14
CA PRO A 13 4.85 13.20 -11.82
C PRO A 13 4.59 13.33 -10.31
N ILE A 14 5.10 14.40 -9.70
CA ILE A 14 4.93 14.66 -8.26
C ILE A 14 3.43 14.76 -7.90
N SER A 15 2.62 15.34 -8.78
CA SER A 15 1.16 15.44 -8.62
C SER A 15 0.49 14.07 -8.50
N GLU A 16 1.01 13.06 -9.20
CA GLU A 16 0.50 11.69 -9.13
C GLU A 16 0.84 11.05 -7.78
N ILE A 17 2.09 11.22 -7.31
CA ILE A 17 2.52 10.75 -5.99
C ILE A 17 1.69 11.42 -4.88
N LEU A 18 1.43 12.71 -5.00
CA LEU A 18 0.56 13.45 -4.09
C LEU A 18 -0.88 12.92 -4.10
N SER A 19 -1.42 12.56 -5.27
CA SER A 19 -2.75 11.95 -5.36
C SER A 19 -2.83 10.61 -4.61
N TRP A 20 -1.79 9.78 -4.72
CA TRP A 20 -1.70 8.51 -3.99
C TRP A 20 -1.59 8.73 -2.49
N ARG A 21 -0.76 9.69 -2.06
CA ARG A 21 -0.64 10.06 -0.65
C ARG A 21 -1.99 10.48 -0.09
N ASN A 22 -2.70 11.40 -0.75
CA ASN A 22 -3.97 11.92 -0.28
C ASN A 22 -5.03 10.81 -0.21
N ALA A 23 -5.13 9.98 -1.25
CA ALA A 23 -6.04 8.84 -1.24
C ALA A 23 -5.73 7.85 -0.10
N LEU A 24 -4.45 7.64 0.22
CA LEU A 24 -4.05 6.79 1.34
C LEU A 24 -4.34 7.43 2.70
N ASP A 25 -4.18 8.75 2.82
CA ASP A 25 -4.45 9.51 4.04
C ASP A 25 -5.94 9.48 4.41
N GLU A 26 -6.82 9.57 3.42
CA GLU A 26 -8.28 9.44 3.58
C GLU A 26 -8.72 8.07 4.14
N THR A 27 -7.88 7.03 4.00
CA THR A 27 -8.16 5.71 4.60
C THR A 27 -7.64 5.57 6.03
N GLY A 28 -6.88 6.54 6.54
CA GLY A 28 -6.13 6.44 7.79
C GLY A 28 -4.91 5.51 7.71
N PHE A 29 -4.74 4.76 6.62
CA PHE A 29 -3.64 3.81 6.43
C PHE A 29 -2.29 4.53 6.25
N TYR A 30 -2.27 5.76 5.74
CA TYR A 30 -1.02 6.51 5.50
C TYR A 30 -0.14 6.63 6.75
N SER A 31 -0.76 6.85 7.92
CA SER A 31 -0.06 6.96 9.20
C SER A 31 0.73 5.71 9.59
N ARG A 32 0.38 4.54 9.03
CA ARG A 32 1.01 3.24 9.27
C ARG A 32 2.11 2.91 8.27
N VAL A 33 2.16 3.62 7.13
CA VAL A 33 3.08 3.29 6.04
C VAL A 33 4.51 3.72 6.38
N SER A 34 5.39 2.74 6.46
CA SER A 34 6.83 2.93 6.66
C SER A 34 7.57 3.21 5.36
N SER A 35 7.12 2.65 4.23
CA SER A 35 7.69 2.94 2.92
C SER A 35 6.72 2.66 1.78
N VAL A 36 6.89 3.39 0.68
CA VAL A 36 6.19 3.16 -0.60
C VAL A 36 7.23 2.73 -1.63
N THR A 37 6.97 1.65 -2.38
CA THR A 37 7.78 1.24 -3.51
C THR A 37 6.91 1.11 -4.75
N ILE A 38 7.37 1.61 -5.88
CA ILE A 38 6.64 1.54 -7.15
C ILE A 38 7.39 0.59 -8.07
N ARG A 39 6.69 -0.42 -8.59
CA ARG A 39 7.27 -1.44 -9.46
C ARG A 39 6.49 -1.51 -10.77
N LYS A 40 7.16 -1.94 -11.85
CA LYS A 40 6.49 -2.37 -13.08
C LYS A 40 6.38 -3.90 -13.09
N ARG A 41 5.17 -4.40 -13.35
CA ARG A 41 4.88 -5.83 -13.54
C ARG A 41 3.97 -5.97 -14.77
N GLU A 42 4.43 -6.70 -15.78
CA GLU A 42 3.66 -6.94 -17.03
C GLU A 42 3.15 -5.64 -17.68
N GLY A 43 3.99 -4.60 -17.69
CA GLY A 43 3.65 -3.29 -18.25
C GLY A 43 2.73 -2.43 -17.36
N LYS A 44 2.24 -2.95 -16.24
CA LYS A 44 1.42 -2.20 -15.27
C LYS A 44 2.27 -1.71 -14.10
N ARG A 45 1.95 -0.55 -13.55
CA ARG A 45 2.54 -0.09 -12.29
C ARG A 45 1.80 -0.71 -11.12
N ILE A 46 2.57 -1.24 -10.19
CA ILE A 46 2.11 -1.76 -8.91
C ILE A 46 2.73 -0.90 -7.82
N ILE A 47 1.91 -0.49 -6.86
CA ILE A 47 2.34 0.24 -5.69
C ILE A 47 2.39 -0.74 -4.54
N GLU A 48 3.55 -0.84 -3.91
CA GLU A 48 3.79 -1.63 -2.71
C GLU A 48 3.86 -0.68 -1.52
N PHE A 49 2.88 -0.79 -0.62
CA PHE A 49 2.93 -0.17 0.69
C PHE A 49 3.46 -1.15 1.71
N LEU A 50 4.39 -0.70 2.53
CA LEU A 50 4.95 -1.47 3.63
C LEU A 50 4.61 -0.79 4.94
N GLU A 51 3.90 -1.50 5.81
CA GLU A 51 3.77 -1.22 7.23
C GLU A 51 4.72 -2.16 7.99
N ARG A 52 5.52 -1.62 8.90
CA ARG A 52 6.36 -2.40 9.82
C ARG A 52 5.86 -2.19 11.24
N THR A 53 5.72 -3.28 11.98
CA THR A 53 5.48 -3.26 13.42
C THR A 53 6.69 -3.85 14.13
N GLU A 54 6.71 -3.82 15.46
CA GLU A 54 7.79 -4.44 16.24
C GLU A 54 7.88 -5.96 16.03
N THR A 55 6.76 -6.60 15.70
CA THR A 55 6.62 -8.06 15.66
C THR A 55 6.38 -8.62 14.25
N GLY A 56 6.20 -7.77 13.24
CA GLY A 56 5.89 -8.22 11.89
C GLY A 56 5.89 -7.11 10.85
N SER A 57 5.34 -7.41 9.69
CA SER A 57 5.22 -6.45 8.60
C SER A 57 4.08 -6.80 7.66
N VAL A 58 3.47 -5.79 7.06
CA VAL A 58 2.40 -5.96 6.09
C VAL A 58 2.81 -5.27 4.79
N ARG A 59 2.92 -6.04 3.71
CA ARG A 59 3.12 -5.53 2.35
C ARG A 59 1.80 -5.61 1.60
N ILE A 60 1.35 -4.48 1.06
CA ILE A 60 0.11 -4.40 0.29
C ILE A 60 0.47 -4.01 -1.14
N LEU A 61 0.12 -4.86 -2.10
CA LEU A 61 0.36 -4.62 -3.53
C LEU A 61 -0.93 -4.15 -4.18
N LEU A 62 -0.92 -2.93 -4.70
CA LEU A 62 -2.06 -2.24 -5.29
C LEU A 62 -1.82 -1.90 -6.75
N ALA A 63 -2.89 -1.74 -7.52
CA ALA A 63 -2.83 -1.00 -8.77
C ALA A 63 -2.62 0.50 -8.52
N ASP A 64 -2.01 1.20 -9.48
CA ASP A 64 -1.73 2.64 -9.43
C ASP A 64 -2.98 3.54 -9.54
N LYS A 65 -4.14 2.96 -9.87
CA LYS A 65 -5.44 3.66 -9.85
C LYS A 65 -6.06 3.65 -8.47
N THR A 66 -6.44 4.83 -7.97
CA THR A 66 -6.93 5.04 -6.60
C THR A 66 -8.43 4.81 -6.39
N GLU A 67 -9.20 4.66 -7.47
CA GLU A 67 -10.68 4.60 -7.47
C GLU A 67 -11.28 3.66 -6.41
N ASN A 68 -10.62 2.52 -6.15
CA ASN A 68 -11.10 1.49 -5.22
C ASN A 68 -10.26 1.37 -3.93
N TRP A 69 -9.32 2.29 -3.68
CA TRP A 69 -8.39 2.16 -2.55
C TRP A 69 -9.12 2.14 -1.22
N LYS A 70 -10.11 3.00 -1.02
CA LYS A 70 -10.87 3.05 0.24
C LYS A 70 -11.48 1.68 0.61
N THR A 71 -12.30 1.11 -0.27
CA THR A 71 -12.93 -0.20 -0.06
C THR A 71 -11.90 -1.32 0.11
N LEU A 72 -10.78 -1.22 -0.60
CA LEU A 72 -9.70 -2.20 -0.52
C LEU A 72 -8.99 -2.14 0.84
N PHE A 73 -8.68 -0.94 1.35
CA PHE A 73 -8.06 -0.79 2.66
C PHE A 73 -9.01 -1.17 3.80
N GLU A 74 -10.32 -0.94 3.65
CA GLU A 74 -11.33 -1.48 4.56
C GLU A 74 -11.27 -3.03 4.60
N ALA A 75 -11.19 -3.69 3.44
CA ALA A 75 -11.05 -5.15 3.37
C ALA A 75 -9.69 -5.65 3.91
N VAL A 76 -8.61 -4.88 3.71
CA VAL A 76 -7.29 -5.17 4.30
C VAL A 76 -7.38 -5.11 5.82
N ASP A 77 -7.98 -4.08 6.40
CA ASP A 77 -8.13 -3.95 7.85
C ASP A 77 -8.99 -5.09 8.42
N GLU A 78 -10.05 -5.49 7.72
CA GLU A 78 -10.84 -6.67 8.08
C GLU A 78 -9.96 -7.93 8.13
N ILE A 79 -9.13 -8.18 7.10
CA ILE A 79 -8.20 -9.32 7.06
C ILE A 79 -7.20 -9.24 8.22
N LEU A 80 -6.58 -8.09 8.46
CA LEU A 80 -5.56 -7.92 9.51
C LEU A 80 -6.15 -8.07 10.92
N SER A 81 -7.44 -7.79 11.10
CA SER A 81 -8.16 -8.01 12.35
C SER A 81 -8.44 -9.48 12.66
N GLN A 82 -8.29 -10.39 11.67
CA GLN A 82 -8.59 -11.80 11.87
C GLN A 82 -7.62 -12.48 12.84
N PRO A 83 -8.10 -13.43 13.66
CA PRO A 83 -7.26 -14.18 14.58
C PRO A 83 -6.08 -14.85 13.87
N GLY A 84 -4.89 -14.70 14.45
CA GLY A 84 -3.68 -15.30 13.93
C GLY A 84 -3.02 -14.54 12.78
N MET A 85 -3.47 -13.32 12.44
CA MET A 85 -2.76 -12.45 11.48
C MET A 85 -1.73 -11.53 12.15
N SER A 86 -1.95 -11.16 13.41
CA SER A 86 -1.02 -10.29 14.17
C SER A 86 0.37 -10.92 14.35
N GLY A 87 1.41 -10.08 14.30
CA GLY A 87 2.80 -10.47 14.48
C GLY A 87 3.39 -11.33 13.35
N LYS A 88 2.76 -11.33 12.17
CA LYS A 88 3.26 -12.04 10.99
C LYS A 88 3.84 -11.09 9.96
N ASN A 89 4.70 -11.61 9.10
CA ASN A 89 5.07 -10.97 7.85
C ASN A 89 4.05 -11.38 6.79
N LEU A 90 3.26 -10.44 6.31
CA LEU A 90 2.16 -10.66 5.38
C LEU A 90 2.42 -9.96 4.05
N VAL A 91 1.98 -10.62 2.97
CA VAL A 91 1.81 -10.00 1.66
C VAL A 91 0.34 -10.11 1.28
N LEU A 92 -0.31 -8.96 1.08
CA LEU A 92 -1.66 -8.85 0.57
C LEU A 92 -1.57 -8.34 -0.87
N ASP A 93 -1.75 -9.24 -1.83
CA ASP A 93 -1.78 -8.90 -3.25
C ASP A 93 -3.23 -8.68 -3.68
N THR A 94 -3.59 -7.41 -3.88
CA THR A 94 -4.94 -6.99 -4.24
C THR A 94 -5.07 -6.70 -5.75
N THR A 95 -4.06 -7.08 -6.54
CA THR A 95 -4.02 -6.81 -7.99
C THR A 95 -4.93 -7.74 -8.79
N TYR A 96 -5.54 -8.73 -8.13
CA TYR A 96 -6.50 -9.66 -8.73
C TYR A 96 -7.94 -9.13 -8.59
N THR A 97 -8.69 -9.18 -9.68
CA THR A 97 -10.11 -8.84 -9.67
C THR A 97 -10.90 -9.78 -8.75
N GLY A 98 -11.68 -9.21 -7.84
CA GLY A 98 -12.64 -9.95 -6.99
C GLY A 98 -12.02 -10.77 -5.86
N ARG A 99 -10.71 -10.69 -5.62
CA ARG A 99 -10.04 -11.42 -4.53
C ARG A 99 -8.77 -10.72 -4.06
N ILE A 100 -8.46 -10.86 -2.78
CA ILE A 100 -7.16 -10.49 -2.20
C ILE A 100 -6.41 -11.78 -1.89
N LEU A 101 -5.19 -11.90 -2.41
CA LEU A 101 -4.32 -13.02 -2.10
C LEU A 101 -3.48 -12.69 -0.86
N VAL A 102 -3.67 -13.44 0.21
CA VAL A 102 -2.93 -13.27 1.46
C VAL A 102 -1.87 -14.35 1.58
N ARG A 103 -0.62 -13.97 1.85
CA ARG A 103 0.48 -14.90 2.08
C ARG A 103 1.23 -14.53 3.36
N VAL A 104 1.50 -15.53 4.18
CA VAL A 104 2.49 -15.41 5.27
C VAL A 104 3.86 -15.70 4.67
N ILE A 105 4.80 -14.78 4.85
CA ILE A 105 6.19 -14.96 4.41
C ILE A 105 7.09 -15.26 5.63
N PRO A 106 8.12 -16.10 5.48
CA PRO A 106 9.09 -16.37 6.55
C PRO A 106 9.83 -15.12 7.02
#